data_AF-X1MPX3-F1
#
_entry.id   AF-X1MPX3-F1
#
_cell.length_a   1.000
_cell.length_b   1.000
_cell.length_c   1.000
_cell.angle_alpha   90.00
_cell.angle_beta   90.00
_cell.angle_gamma   90.00
#
_symmetry.space_group_name_H-M   'P 1'
#
loop_
_entity.id
_entity.type
_entity.pdbx_description
1 polymer ?
#
loop_
_entity_poly.entity_id
_entity_poly.type
_entity_poly.pdbx_seq_one_letter_code
_entity_poly.pdbx_strand_id
1 'polypeptide(L)'
;DFTINPERATAKEIVKLLKSPTNVAQVQNFAGGKVQLFELKIEKSFPFINQRLKAINFKYPILVAAIYRNDKIIIPDGEEKIITGDNLYVLIEKDNFSGLNEIFNEKPLNMQNVMILGGSRIGVQTASLLAKLGISTKLIERDKEKCEKIAESLPHTLVINGDGTNIDLLKSEGIETTDGFVAVTGYDEDNLLVSLLAKHLGTKKVIAKVDRTNYIPILEKIGVNAVVNPRMTTASAILRFIRRGKIISLTLLKEGEAEVIELIVNPNSKIIDKPLKKANLPQNTIIGAIV
;
A
#
# COMPACT_ATOMS: atom_id res chain seq x y z
N ASP A 1 8.44 21.55 -17.54
CA ASP A 1 7.64 21.55 -16.31
C ASP A 1 7.41 20.14 -15.79
N PHE A 2 7.53 19.94 -14.48
CA PHE A 2 7.24 18.68 -13.81
C PHE A 2 5.85 18.78 -13.17
N THR A 3 4.92 17.92 -13.59
CA THR A 3 3.54 17.92 -13.06
C THR A 3 3.32 16.68 -12.21
N ILE A 4 3.00 16.89 -10.94
CA ILE A 4 2.49 15.83 -10.05
C ILE A 4 0.97 15.84 -10.15
N ASN A 5 0.36 14.68 -10.43
CA ASN A 5 -1.07 14.47 -10.27
C ASN A 5 -1.30 13.54 -9.07
N PRO A 6 -1.57 14.11 -7.88
CA PRO A 6 -1.78 13.35 -6.65
C PRO A 6 -2.85 12.28 -6.80
N GLU A 7 -3.99 12.64 -7.40
CA GLU A 7 -5.13 11.74 -7.51
C GLU A 7 -4.80 10.50 -8.34
N ARG A 8 -4.01 10.66 -9.40
CA ARG A 8 -3.52 9.55 -10.22
C ARG A 8 -2.48 8.70 -9.51
N ALA A 9 -1.62 9.33 -8.72
CA ALA A 9 -0.64 8.60 -7.92
C ALA A 9 -1.35 7.73 -6.88
N THR A 10 -2.32 8.30 -6.15
CA THR A 10 -3.13 7.57 -5.17
C THR A 10 -3.98 6.47 -5.81
N ALA A 11 -4.63 6.72 -6.96
CA ALA A 11 -5.39 5.68 -7.65
C ALA A 11 -4.52 4.48 -8.07
N LYS A 12 -3.29 4.73 -8.56
CA LYS A 12 -2.33 3.66 -8.87
C LYS A 12 -1.91 2.89 -7.62
N GLU A 13 -1.75 3.58 -6.49
CA GLU A 13 -1.41 2.97 -5.20
C GLU A 13 -2.54 2.05 -4.70
N ILE A 14 -3.80 2.50 -4.78
CA ILE A 14 -4.98 1.68 -4.47
C ILE A 14 -5.00 0.40 -5.32
N VAL A 15 -4.79 0.52 -6.63
CA VAL A 15 -4.78 -0.66 -7.53
C VAL A 15 -3.65 -1.63 -7.19
N LYS A 16 -2.45 -1.14 -6.86
CA LYS A 16 -1.35 -2.01 -6.40
C LYS A 16 -1.73 -2.74 -5.12
N LEU A 17 -2.29 -2.02 -4.15
CA LEU A 17 -2.73 -2.57 -2.89
C LEU A 17 -3.80 -3.63 -3.10
N LEU A 18 -4.85 -3.37 -3.90
CA LEU A 18 -5.90 -4.36 -4.20
C LEU A 18 -5.34 -5.69 -4.72
N LYS A 19 -4.30 -5.63 -5.55
CA LYS A 19 -3.65 -6.82 -6.14
C LYS A 19 -2.63 -7.52 -5.22
N SER A 20 -2.39 -6.96 -4.04
CA SER A 20 -1.44 -7.51 -3.07
C SER A 20 -2.15 -8.41 -2.05
N PRO A 21 -1.42 -9.25 -1.29
CA PRO A 21 -1.97 -10.01 -0.16
C PRO A 21 -2.71 -9.12 0.86
N THR A 22 -3.65 -9.68 1.62
CA THR A 22 -4.51 -8.96 2.60
C THR A 22 -3.73 -8.26 3.70
N ASN A 23 -2.61 -8.85 4.13
CA ASN A 23 -1.74 -8.32 5.18
C ASN A 23 -0.74 -7.26 4.67
N VAL A 24 -0.74 -6.95 3.36
CA VAL A 24 0.08 -5.87 2.79
C VAL A 24 -0.64 -4.53 2.93
N ALA A 25 0.00 -3.62 3.67
CA ALA A 25 -0.50 -2.26 3.93
C ALA A 25 0.09 -1.21 2.97
N GLN A 26 1.29 -1.43 2.44
CA GLN A 26 1.99 -0.51 1.54
C GLN A 26 2.79 -1.28 0.49
N VAL A 27 2.90 -0.72 -0.72
CA VAL A 27 3.73 -1.27 -1.82
C VAL A 27 4.47 -0.16 -2.55
N GLN A 28 5.79 -0.25 -2.61
CA GLN A 28 6.63 0.66 -3.38
C GLN A 28 7.56 -0.08 -4.34
N ASN A 29 7.75 0.49 -5.53
CA ASN A 29 8.68 -0.03 -6.53
C ASN A 29 9.96 0.81 -6.55
N PHE A 30 11.08 0.13 -6.76
CA PHE A 30 12.43 0.67 -6.92
C PHE A 30 13.12 0.03 -8.12
N ALA A 31 14.16 0.65 -8.65
CA ALA A 31 15.00 0.15 -9.75
C ALA A 31 14.17 -0.24 -10.98
N GLY A 32 13.30 0.66 -11.42
CA GLY A 32 12.38 0.40 -12.55
C GLY A 32 11.36 -0.72 -12.28
N GLY A 33 11.16 -1.09 -11.00
CA GLY A 33 10.30 -2.17 -10.57
C GLY A 33 11.00 -3.52 -10.43
N LYS A 34 12.33 -3.62 -10.53
CA LYS A 34 13.06 -4.86 -10.23
C LYS A 34 13.05 -5.21 -8.75
N VAL A 35 13.00 -4.20 -7.88
CA VAL A 35 12.94 -4.35 -6.42
C VAL A 35 11.65 -3.74 -5.91
N GLN A 36 10.99 -4.43 -4.99
CA GLN A 36 9.76 -3.96 -4.37
C GLN A 36 9.90 -3.96 -2.85
N LEU A 37 9.34 -2.93 -2.22
CA LEU A 37 9.21 -2.78 -0.78
C LEU A 37 7.75 -2.96 -0.37
N PHE A 38 7.52 -3.76 0.65
CA PHE A 38 6.20 -4.04 1.22
C PHE A 38 6.15 -3.68 2.69
N GLU A 39 5.03 -3.15 3.16
CA GLU A 39 4.69 -3.16 4.58
C GLU A 39 3.76 -4.35 4.85
N LEU A 40 4.23 -5.30 5.66
CA LEU A 40 3.50 -6.51 6.04
C LEU A 40 3.07 -6.44 7.49
N LYS A 41 1.77 -6.53 7.73
CA LYS A 41 1.18 -6.64 9.08
C LYS A 41 1.35 -8.08 9.58
N ILE A 42 1.99 -8.23 10.75
CA ILE A 42 2.29 -9.54 11.32
C ILE A 42 1.16 -10.01 12.24
N GLU A 43 0.40 -10.97 11.74
CA GLU A 43 -0.67 -11.64 12.47
C GLU A 43 -0.19 -12.91 13.17
N LYS A 44 -1.03 -13.47 14.05
CA LYS A 44 -0.70 -14.68 14.83
C LYS A 44 -0.40 -15.91 13.97
N SER A 45 -0.91 -15.96 12.74
CA SER A 45 -0.71 -17.02 11.76
C SER A 45 0.67 -16.98 11.08
N PHE A 46 1.45 -15.91 11.28
CA PHE A 46 2.72 -15.74 10.60
C PHE A 46 3.73 -16.84 10.98
N PRO A 47 4.41 -17.49 10.01
CA PRO A 47 5.19 -18.70 10.29
C PRO A 47 6.47 -18.47 11.11
N PHE A 48 6.98 -17.24 11.16
CA PHE A 48 8.27 -16.93 11.80
C PHE A 48 8.16 -16.14 13.11
N ILE A 49 7.01 -16.17 13.78
CA ILE A 49 6.83 -15.51 15.07
C ILE A 49 7.84 -16.04 16.11
N ASN A 50 8.41 -15.12 16.89
CA ASN A 50 9.46 -15.32 17.90
C ASN A 50 10.81 -15.81 17.38
N GLN A 51 10.99 -15.94 16.06
CA GLN A 51 12.27 -16.28 15.46
C GLN A 51 13.12 -15.03 15.25
N ARG A 52 14.44 -15.18 15.41
CA ARG A 52 15.42 -14.12 15.10
C ARG A 52 15.59 -14.01 13.59
N LEU A 53 15.73 -12.80 13.04
CA LEU A 53 15.87 -12.59 11.60
C LEU A 53 16.98 -13.44 10.96
N LYS A 54 18.15 -13.54 11.60
CA LYS A 54 19.27 -14.37 11.12
C LYS A 54 19.00 -15.87 11.08
N ALA A 55 18.02 -16.34 11.86
CA ALA A 55 17.67 -17.75 11.96
C ALA A 55 16.55 -18.13 10.98
N ILE A 56 15.91 -17.14 10.34
CA ILE A 56 14.84 -17.38 9.38
C ILE A 56 15.46 -17.71 8.03
N ASN A 57 15.08 -18.85 7.47
CA ASN A 57 15.42 -19.21 6.11
C ASN A 57 14.21 -18.92 5.20
N PHE A 58 14.19 -17.73 4.61
CA PHE A 58 13.16 -17.38 3.64
C PHE A 58 13.33 -18.21 2.37
N LYS A 59 12.21 -18.67 1.79
CA LYS A 59 12.20 -19.42 0.53
C LYS A 59 12.80 -18.62 -0.64
N TYR A 60 12.70 -17.29 -0.57
CA TYR A 60 13.22 -16.36 -1.57
C TYR A 60 14.17 -15.36 -0.91
N PRO A 61 15.10 -14.75 -1.67
CA PRO A 61 15.94 -13.66 -1.16
C PRO A 61 15.09 -12.48 -0.71
N ILE A 62 15.00 -12.33 0.62
CA ILE A 62 14.18 -11.32 1.28
C ILE A 62 15.06 -10.57 2.28
N LEU A 63 14.88 -9.26 2.37
CA LEU A 63 15.48 -8.45 3.40
C LEU A 63 14.40 -7.71 4.18
N VAL A 64 14.37 -7.91 5.50
CA VAL A 64 13.60 -7.04 6.41
C VAL A 64 14.39 -5.76 6.62
N ALA A 65 14.01 -4.68 5.95
CA ALA A 65 14.70 -3.40 5.96
C ALA A 65 14.37 -2.55 7.20
N ALA A 66 13.15 -2.69 7.73
CA ALA A 66 12.72 -2.04 8.96
C ALA A 66 11.58 -2.82 9.63
N ILE A 67 11.41 -2.62 10.93
CA ILE A 67 10.29 -3.14 11.73
C ILE A 67 9.63 -1.95 12.41
N TYR A 68 8.32 -1.78 12.23
CA TYR A 68 7.54 -0.87 13.06
C TYR A 68 6.93 -1.64 14.22
N ARG A 69 7.28 -1.24 15.44
CA ARG A 69 6.81 -1.87 16.68
C ARG A 69 6.67 -0.81 17.76
N ASN A 70 5.55 -0.85 18.49
CA ASN A 70 5.29 0.07 19.62
C ASN A 70 5.52 1.54 19.24
N ASP A 71 4.96 1.95 18.11
CA ASP A 71 5.06 3.31 17.56
C ASP A 71 6.48 3.82 17.30
N LYS A 72 7.38 2.91 16.90
CA LYS A 72 8.75 3.24 16.50
C LYS A 72 9.22 2.40 15.33
N ILE A 73 9.97 3.03 14.43
CA ILE A 73 10.80 2.31 13.46
C ILE A 73 12.08 1.78 14.11
N ILE A 74 12.32 0.50 13.91
CA ILE A 74 13.54 -0.24 14.25
C ILE A 74 14.23 -0.61 12.94
N ILE A 75 15.52 -0.30 12.81
CA ILE A 75 16.37 -0.79 11.73
C ILE A 75 17.02 -2.08 12.26
N PRO A 76 16.53 -3.26 11.86
CA PRO A 76 16.85 -4.47 12.58
C PRO A 76 18.25 -4.99 12.22
N ASP A 77 18.89 -5.63 13.19
CA ASP A 77 20.01 -6.53 12.92
C ASP A 77 19.52 -7.99 12.83
N GLY A 78 20.46 -8.92 12.70
CA GLY A 78 20.12 -10.34 12.64
C GLY A 78 19.56 -10.93 13.94
N GLU A 79 19.72 -10.29 15.09
CA GLU A 79 19.24 -10.79 16.39
C GLU A 79 17.79 -10.40 16.68
N GLU A 80 17.29 -9.36 15.99
CA GLU A 80 15.92 -8.89 16.15
C GLU A 80 14.91 -10.01 15.90
N LYS A 81 13.92 -10.14 16.79
CA LYS A 81 12.89 -11.17 16.68
C LYS A 81 11.65 -10.58 16.03
N ILE A 82 10.96 -11.35 15.19
CA ILE A 82 9.64 -10.97 14.70
C ILE A 82 8.60 -11.33 15.77
N ILE A 83 7.69 -10.42 16.11
CA ILE A 83 6.59 -10.68 17.05
C ILE A 83 5.24 -10.30 16.43
N THR A 84 4.16 -10.83 16.98
CA THR A 84 2.79 -10.49 16.56
C THR A 84 2.54 -9.00 16.79
N GLY A 85 1.92 -8.34 15.80
CA GLY A 85 1.65 -6.90 15.84
C GLY A 85 2.76 -6.02 15.26
N ASP A 86 3.90 -6.61 14.87
CA ASP A 86 4.89 -5.89 14.06
C ASP A 86 4.32 -5.53 12.70
N ASN A 87 4.79 -4.43 12.12
CA ASN A 87 4.74 -4.23 10.67
C ASN A 87 6.16 -4.34 10.11
N LEU A 88 6.41 -5.32 9.25
CA LEU A 88 7.71 -5.52 8.62
C LEU A 88 7.76 -4.78 7.29
N TYR A 89 8.81 -3.98 7.11
CA TYR A 89 9.16 -3.39 5.82
C TYR A 89 10.13 -4.32 5.10
N VAL A 90 9.67 -4.96 4.04
CA VAL A 90 10.35 -6.08 3.40
C VAL A 90 10.69 -5.76 1.96
N LEU A 91 11.97 -5.92 1.60
CA LEU A 91 12.48 -5.83 0.25
C LEU A 91 12.58 -7.22 -0.38
N ILE A 92 12.09 -7.33 -1.60
CA ILE A 92 12.12 -8.54 -2.41
C ILE A 92 12.25 -8.18 -3.89
N GLU A 93 12.89 -9.05 -4.66
CA GLU A 93 12.91 -8.97 -6.11
C GLU A 93 11.52 -9.23 -6.70
N LYS A 94 11.14 -8.46 -7.73
CA LYS A 94 9.79 -8.50 -8.33
C LYS A 94 9.38 -9.89 -8.81
N ASP A 95 10.30 -10.66 -9.36
CA ASP A 95 9.98 -11.98 -9.92
C ASP A 95 9.63 -13.01 -8.83
N ASN A 96 10.00 -12.72 -7.57
CA ASN A 96 9.65 -13.54 -6.40
C ASN A 96 8.35 -13.06 -5.72
N PHE A 97 7.70 -12.01 -6.22
CA PHE A 97 6.50 -11.42 -5.61
C PHE A 97 5.32 -12.39 -5.54
N SER A 98 5.11 -13.20 -6.58
CA SER A 98 4.04 -14.21 -6.61
C SER A 98 4.16 -15.22 -5.46
N GLY A 99 5.38 -15.44 -4.98
CA GLY A 99 5.70 -16.30 -3.84
C GLY A 99 5.47 -15.68 -2.46
N LEU A 100 5.13 -14.38 -2.33
CA LEU A 100 4.87 -13.76 -1.02
C LEU A 100 3.75 -14.48 -0.26
N ASN A 101 2.71 -14.89 -0.98
CA ASN A 101 1.63 -15.70 -0.42
C ASN A 101 2.17 -16.99 0.22
N GLU A 102 3.11 -17.66 -0.45
CA GLU A 102 3.73 -18.89 0.06
C GLU A 102 4.67 -18.63 1.24
N ILE A 103 5.43 -17.53 1.21
CA ILE A 103 6.34 -17.16 2.30
C ILE A 103 5.55 -16.90 3.59
N PHE A 104 4.36 -16.32 3.48
CA PHE A 104 3.56 -15.87 4.63
C PHE A 104 2.36 -16.75 4.93
N ASN A 105 2.19 -17.87 4.23
CA ASN A 105 1.06 -18.78 4.35
C ASN A 105 -0.30 -18.08 4.12
N GLU A 106 -0.33 -17.12 3.21
CA GLU A 106 -1.52 -16.39 2.78
C GLU A 106 -2.06 -16.98 1.48
N LYS A 107 -3.39 -16.97 1.30
CA LYS A 107 -3.97 -17.39 0.02
C LYS A 107 -3.90 -16.23 -0.98
N PRO A 108 -3.49 -16.47 -2.24
CA PRO A 108 -3.57 -15.45 -3.27
C PRO A 108 -5.01 -14.95 -3.40
N LEU A 109 -5.19 -13.63 -3.30
CA LEU A 109 -6.47 -12.98 -3.59
C LEU A 109 -6.62 -12.86 -5.10
N ASN A 110 -7.56 -13.63 -5.65
CA ASN A 110 -8.01 -13.40 -7.01
C ASN A 110 -8.98 -12.22 -7.00
N MET A 111 -8.48 -11.02 -7.28
CA MET A 111 -9.27 -9.78 -7.29
C MET A 111 -10.08 -9.69 -8.59
N GLN A 112 -11.36 -10.08 -8.56
CA GLN A 112 -12.23 -10.09 -9.74
C GLN A 112 -13.26 -8.96 -9.73
N ASN A 113 -13.74 -8.59 -8.54
CA ASN A 113 -14.74 -7.54 -8.39
C ASN A 113 -14.37 -6.54 -7.28
N VAL A 114 -14.62 -5.26 -7.54
CA VAL A 114 -14.31 -4.18 -6.61
C VAL A 114 -15.50 -3.23 -6.51
N MET A 115 -15.88 -2.90 -5.28
CA MET A 115 -16.83 -1.85 -4.97
C MET A 115 -16.07 -0.61 -4.50
N ILE A 116 -16.30 0.51 -5.17
CA ILE A 116 -15.72 1.81 -4.84
C ILE A 116 -16.83 2.69 -4.31
N LEU A 117 -16.64 3.25 -3.11
CA LEU A 117 -17.51 4.27 -2.58
C LEU A 117 -16.87 5.66 -2.74
N GLY A 118 -17.59 6.52 -3.45
CA GLY A 118 -17.22 7.91 -3.72
C GLY A 118 -16.73 8.12 -5.15
N GLY A 119 -17.45 8.94 -5.90
CA GLY A 119 -17.10 9.38 -7.24
C GLY A 119 -16.04 10.49 -7.26
N SER A 120 -15.12 10.52 -6.29
CA SER A 120 -14.02 11.49 -6.30
C SER A 120 -13.11 11.28 -7.51
N ARG A 121 -12.23 12.23 -7.81
CA ARG A 121 -11.21 12.06 -8.86
C ARG A 121 -10.37 10.80 -8.65
N ILE A 122 -10.10 10.44 -7.39
CA ILE A 122 -9.39 9.21 -7.03
C ILE A 122 -10.26 7.99 -7.36
N GLY A 123 -11.55 8.01 -6.96
CA GLY A 123 -12.49 6.91 -7.24
C GLY A 123 -12.68 6.65 -8.74
N VAL A 124 -12.91 7.70 -9.52
CA VAL A 124 -13.06 7.62 -10.99
C VAL A 124 -11.78 7.09 -11.65
N GLN A 125 -10.60 7.58 -11.23
CA GLN A 125 -9.34 7.08 -11.78
C GLN A 125 -9.04 5.64 -11.35
N THR A 126 -9.41 5.27 -10.13
CA THR A 126 -9.27 3.89 -9.63
C THR A 126 -10.15 2.96 -10.45
N ALA A 127 -11.43 3.30 -10.65
CA ALA A 127 -12.35 2.54 -11.48
C ALA A 127 -11.84 2.38 -12.92
N SER A 128 -11.36 3.47 -13.53
CA SER A 128 -10.77 3.43 -14.88
C SER A 128 -9.56 2.49 -14.98
N LEU A 129 -8.69 2.49 -13.97
CA LEU A 129 -7.52 1.61 -13.94
C LEU A 129 -7.91 0.14 -13.73
N LEU A 130 -8.90 -0.14 -12.88
CA LEU A 130 -9.41 -1.50 -12.64
C LEU A 130 -10.12 -2.06 -13.87
N ALA A 131 -10.96 -1.25 -14.54
CA ALA A 131 -11.62 -1.63 -15.77
C ALA A 131 -10.62 -2.03 -16.88
N LYS A 132 -9.50 -1.30 -17.01
CA LYS A 132 -8.41 -1.65 -17.96
C LYS A 132 -7.72 -2.98 -17.64
N LEU A 133 -7.82 -3.43 -16.39
CA LEU A 133 -7.31 -4.72 -15.94
C LEU A 133 -8.35 -5.85 -16.05
N GLY A 134 -9.56 -5.55 -16.56
CA GLY A 134 -10.66 -6.52 -16.66
C GLY A 134 -11.33 -6.82 -15.32
N ILE A 135 -11.13 -5.98 -14.29
CA ILE A 135 -11.74 -6.15 -12.97
C ILE A 135 -13.12 -5.49 -12.98
N SER A 136 -14.15 -6.26 -12.64
CA SER A 136 -15.53 -5.78 -12.55
C SER A 136 -15.62 -4.72 -11.45
N THR A 137 -16.13 -3.53 -11.80
CA THR A 137 -16.14 -2.40 -10.87
C THR A 137 -17.56 -1.86 -10.70
N LYS A 138 -17.96 -1.71 -9.44
CA LYS A 138 -19.15 -0.94 -9.03
C LYS A 138 -18.70 0.35 -8.35
N LEU A 139 -19.28 1.49 -8.71
CA LEU A 139 -18.99 2.78 -8.09
C LEU A 139 -20.28 3.36 -7.52
N ILE A 140 -20.30 3.62 -6.21
CA ILE A 140 -21.43 4.25 -5.51
C ILE A 140 -21.12 5.73 -5.31
N GLU A 141 -22.04 6.60 -5.70
CA GLU A 141 -21.95 8.06 -5.52
C GLU A 141 -23.33 8.63 -5.17
N ARG A 142 -23.38 9.57 -4.24
CA ARG A 142 -24.64 10.11 -3.71
C ARG A 142 -25.22 11.19 -4.61
N ASP A 143 -24.36 11.99 -5.23
CA ASP A 143 -24.78 13.07 -6.12
C ASP A 143 -25.20 12.52 -7.49
N LYS A 144 -26.48 12.72 -7.85
CA LYS A 144 -27.06 12.16 -9.08
C LYS A 144 -26.43 12.75 -10.35
N GLU A 145 -26.23 14.07 -10.41
CA GLU A 145 -25.64 14.73 -11.58
C GLU A 145 -24.20 14.24 -11.80
N LYS A 146 -23.47 14.03 -10.71
CA LYS A 146 -22.13 13.46 -10.73
C LYS A 146 -22.15 11.99 -11.16
N CYS A 147 -23.11 11.18 -10.71
CA CYS A 147 -23.28 9.81 -11.18
C CYS A 147 -23.44 9.73 -12.70
N GLU A 148 -24.30 10.58 -13.28
CA GLU A 148 -24.54 10.62 -14.73
C GLU A 148 -23.25 10.91 -15.51
N LYS A 149 -22.49 11.94 -15.10
CA LYS A 149 -21.19 12.29 -15.70
C LYS A 149 -20.16 11.15 -15.56
N ILE A 150 -20.13 10.49 -14.40
CA ILE A 150 -19.21 9.38 -14.17
C ILE A 150 -19.57 8.19 -15.08
N ALA A 151 -20.86 7.86 -15.19
CA ALA A 151 -21.35 6.76 -16.01
C ALA A 151 -21.00 6.96 -17.49
N GLU A 152 -21.12 8.18 -18.00
CA GLU A 152 -20.68 8.54 -19.36
C GLU A 152 -19.18 8.32 -19.56
N SER A 153 -18.37 8.65 -18.55
CA SER A 153 -16.90 8.55 -18.62
C SER A 153 -16.34 7.15 -18.39
N LEU A 154 -17.12 6.24 -17.78
CA LEU A 154 -16.70 4.91 -17.38
C LEU A 154 -17.65 3.83 -17.93
N PRO A 155 -17.61 3.52 -19.23
CA PRO A 155 -18.56 2.59 -19.87
C PRO A 155 -18.46 1.13 -19.37
N HIS A 156 -17.40 0.79 -18.63
CA HIS A 156 -17.16 -0.54 -18.07
C HIS A 156 -17.28 -0.56 -16.53
N THR A 157 -17.94 0.42 -15.93
CA THR A 157 -18.18 0.50 -14.49
C THR A 157 -19.66 0.70 -14.24
N LEU A 158 -20.25 -0.11 -13.37
CA LEU A 158 -21.62 0.11 -12.93
C LEU A 158 -21.63 1.27 -11.94
N VAL A 159 -22.26 2.38 -12.30
CA VAL A 159 -22.41 3.55 -11.42
C VAL A 159 -23.77 3.51 -10.75
N ILE A 160 -23.78 3.56 -9.43
CA ILE A 160 -24.97 3.45 -8.58
C ILE A 160 -25.15 4.78 -7.87
N ASN A 161 -26.32 5.38 -8.03
CA ASN A 161 -26.68 6.56 -7.26
C ASN A 161 -27.23 6.15 -5.89
N GLY A 162 -26.54 6.47 -4.81
CA GLY A 162 -26.96 6.10 -3.47
C GLY A 162 -26.01 6.53 -2.36
N ASP A 163 -26.48 6.40 -1.11
CA ASP A 163 -25.70 6.71 0.08
C ASP A 163 -24.90 5.48 0.53
N GLY A 164 -23.58 5.57 0.52
CA GLY A 164 -22.71 4.48 0.95
C GLY A 164 -22.72 4.19 2.46
N THR A 165 -23.36 5.03 3.27
CA THR A 165 -23.62 4.73 4.68
C THR A 165 -24.87 3.86 4.88
N ASN A 166 -25.68 3.67 3.83
CA ASN A 166 -26.83 2.78 3.85
C ASN A 166 -26.39 1.32 3.68
N ILE A 167 -26.44 0.56 4.78
CA ILE A 167 -26.06 -0.86 4.82
C ILE A 167 -26.93 -1.71 3.88
N ASP A 168 -28.23 -1.43 3.79
CA ASP A 168 -29.15 -2.21 2.95
C ASP A 168 -28.81 -2.05 1.46
N LEU A 169 -28.40 -0.84 1.05
CA LEU A 169 -27.87 -0.59 -0.29
C LEU A 169 -26.58 -1.39 -0.54
N LEU A 170 -25.61 -1.34 0.38
CA LEU A 170 -24.35 -2.08 0.21
C LEU A 170 -24.60 -3.59 0.09
N LYS A 171 -25.54 -4.12 0.87
CA LYS A 171 -25.95 -5.52 0.81
C LYS A 171 -26.64 -5.87 -0.50
N SER A 172 -27.62 -5.07 -0.94
CA SER A 172 -28.30 -5.29 -2.23
C SER A 172 -27.32 -5.26 -3.40
N GLU A 173 -26.24 -4.49 -3.26
CA GLU A 173 -25.17 -4.39 -4.25
C GLU A 173 -24.07 -5.45 -4.12
N GLY A 174 -24.19 -6.38 -3.17
CA GLY A 174 -23.31 -7.55 -3.07
C GLY A 174 -21.96 -7.26 -2.42
N ILE A 175 -21.89 -6.35 -1.45
CA ILE A 175 -20.63 -6.08 -0.71
C ILE A 175 -20.06 -7.35 -0.03
N GLU A 176 -20.93 -8.29 0.38
CA GLU A 176 -20.57 -9.55 1.05
C GLU A 176 -19.79 -10.51 0.13
N THR A 177 -20.02 -10.43 -1.19
CA THR A 177 -19.33 -11.24 -2.20
C THR A 177 -18.26 -10.46 -2.97
N THR A 178 -18.03 -9.21 -2.59
CA THR A 178 -17.01 -8.36 -3.20
C THR A 178 -15.61 -8.70 -2.67
N ASP A 179 -14.62 -8.82 -3.56
CA ASP A 179 -13.23 -9.10 -3.22
C ASP A 179 -12.54 -7.87 -2.61
N GLY A 180 -12.79 -6.69 -3.17
CA GLY A 180 -12.19 -5.43 -2.76
C GLY A 180 -13.20 -4.30 -2.51
N PHE A 181 -13.09 -3.60 -1.39
CA PHE A 181 -13.84 -2.37 -1.13
C PHE A 181 -12.88 -1.18 -0.99
N VAL A 182 -13.21 -0.07 -1.64
CA VAL A 182 -12.40 1.15 -1.63
C VAL A 182 -13.25 2.34 -1.20
N ALA A 183 -12.94 2.94 -0.06
CA ALA A 183 -13.60 4.14 0.44
C ALA A 183 -12.79 5.39 0.10
N VAL A 184 -13.25 6.19 -0.87
CA VAL A 184 -12.55 7.37 -1.41
C VAL A 184 -13.50 8.56 -1.57
N THR A 185 -14.41 8.72 -0.61
CA THR A 185 -15.26 9.91 -0.51
C THR A 185 -14.46 11.16 -0.16
N GLY A 186 -15.13 12.31 -0.14
CA GLY A 186 -14.54 13.58 0.27
C GLY A 186 -14.30 13.72 1.78
N TYR A 187 -14.84 12.81 2.60
CA TYR A 187 -14.83 12.92 4.07
C TYR A 187 -14.13 11.72 4.69
N ASP A 188 -13.16 11.98 5.58
CA ASP A 188 -12.43 10.86 6.20
C ASP A 188 -13.31 10.09 7.19
N GLU A 189 -14.28 10.75 7.83
CA GLU A 189 -15.27 10.14 8.74
C GLU A 189 -16.16 9.13 8.01
N ASP A 190 -16.64 9.50 6.81
CA ASP A 190 -17.41 8.58 5.96
C ASP A 190 -16.54 7.40 5.56
N ASN A 191 -15.31 7.66 5.11
CA ASN A 191 -14.38 6.58 4.71
C ASN A 191 -14.06 5.64 5.87
N LEU A 192 -13.97 6.15 7.09
CA LEU A 192 -13.81 5.35 8.31
C LEU A 192 -15.03 4.47 8.58
N LEU A 193 -16.22 5.09 8.62
CA LEU A 193 -17.48 4.39 8.89
C LEU A 193 -17.76 3.29 7.87
N VAL A 194 -17.65 3.60 6.59
CA VAL A 194 -17.99 2.63 5.53
C VAL A 194 -16.95 1.53 5.39
N SER A 195 -15.69 1.80 5.73
CA SER A 195 -14.65 0.76 5.81
C SER A 195 -14.90 -0.20 6.97
N LEU A 196 -15.37 0.31 8.12
CA LEU A 196 -15.84 -0.51 9.24
C LEU A 196 -17.00 -1.42 8.82
N LEU A 197 -17.99 -0.85 8.14
CA LEU A 197 -19.15 -1.60 7.64
C LEU A 197 -18.72 -2.68 6.64
N ALA A 198 -17.88 -2.35 5.66
CA ALA A 198 -17.35 -3.32 4.70
C ALA A 198 -16.61 -4.48 5.39
N LYS A 199 -15.83 -4.18 6.44
CA LYS A 199 -15.17 -5.20 7.24
C LYS A 199 -16.14 -6.07 8.01
N HIS A 200 -17.14 -5.47 8.64
CA HIS A 200 -18.17 -6.20 9.36
C HIS A 200 -18.98 -7.13 8.44
N LEU A 201 -19.23 -6.71 7.20
CA LEU A 201 -19.94 -7.48 6.17
C LEU A 201 -19.05 -8.50 5.45
N GLY A 202 -17.78 -8.64 5.83
CA GLY A 202 -16.91 -9.72 5.37
C GLY A 202 -16.13 -9.47 4.09
N THR A 203 -16.04 -8.22 3.61
CA THR A 203 -15.21 -7.92 2.43
C THR A 203 -13.74 -8.30 2.68
N LYS A 204 -13.15 -9.05 1.74
CA LYS A 204 -11.81 -9.63 1.90
C LYS A 204 -10.73 -8.56 2.06
N LYS A 205 -10.75 -7.55 1.18
CA LYS A 205 -9.78 -6.46 1.19
C LYS A 205 -10.45 -5.09 1.21
N VAL A 206 -10.17 -4.31 2.24
CA VAL A 206 -10.73 -2.96 2.43
C VAL A 206 -9.59 -1.94 2.43
N ILE A 207 -9.75 -0.90 1.61
CA ILE A 207 -8.81 0.22 1.49
C ILE A 207 -9.56 1.53 1.73
N ALA A 208 -9.05 2.35 2.63
CA ALA A 208 -9.63 3.65 2.93
C ALA A 208 -8.68 4.77 2.51
N LYS A 209 -9.20 5.85 1.91
CA LYS A 209 -8.47 7.11 1.80
C LYS A 209 -8.70 7.96 3.04
N VAL A 210 -7.62 8.50 3.59
CA VAL A 210 -7.69 9.54 4.63
C VAL A 210 -6.69 10.65 4.36
N ASP A 211 -7.07 11.90 4.61
CA ASP A 211 -6.13 13.02 4.58
C ASP A 211 -5.48 13.24 5.95
N ARG A 212 -6.25 13.05 7.01
CA ARG A 212 -5.81 13.22 8.40
C ARG A 212 -5.11 11.97 8.92
N THR A 213 -3.82 12.10 9.27
CA THR A 213 -3.00 10.94 9.65
C THR A 213 -3.37 10.36 11.02
N ASN A 214 -3.94 11.16 11.92
CA ASN A 214 -4.41 10.69 13.23
C ASN A 214 -5.55 9.65 13.16
N TYR A 215 -6.18 9.45 11.98
CA TYR A 215 -7.16 8.39 11.76
C TYR A 215 -6.55 7.06 11.30
N ILE A 216 -5.31 7.07 10.80
CA ILE A 216 -4.62 5.87 10.32
C ILE A 216 -4.53 4.81 11.43
N PRO A 217 -4.07 5.13 12.67
CA PRO A 217 -3.98 4.11 13.73
C PRO A 217 -5.33 3.50 14.10
N ILE A 218 -6.42 4.26 13.98
CA ILE A 218 -7.78 3.77 14.26
C ILE A 218 -8.17 2.76 13.18
N LEU A 219 -8.04 3.12 11.90
CA LEU A 219 -8.31 2.26 10.74
C LEU A 219 -7.49 0.96 10.79
N GLU A 220 -6.22 1.04 11.18
CA GLU A 220 -5.36 -0.13 11.31
C GLU A 220 -5.86 -1.08 12.41
N LYS A 221 -6.25 -0.55 13.58
CA LYS A 221 -6.75 -1.35 14.72
C LYS A 221 -8.08 -2.05 14.45
N ILE A 222 -8.95 -1.44 13.66
CA ILE A 222 -10.25 -2.04 13.29
C ILE A 222 -10.14 -3.07 12.16
N GLY A 223 -8.92 -3.32 11.66
CA GLY A 223 -8.64 -4.35 10.66
C GLY A 223 -8.74 -3.90 9.21
N VAL A 224 -8.80 -2.59 8.91
CA VAL A 224 -8.67 -2.12 7.52
C VAL A 224 -7.30 -2.51 6.97
N ASN A 225 -7.28 -3.10 5.78
CA ASN A 225 -6.07 -3.73 5.24
C ASN A 225 -5.00 -2.68 4.93
N ALA A 226 -5.40 -1.61 4.24
CA ALA A 226 -4.51 -0.53 3.86
C ALA A 226 -5.20 0.84 3.91
N VAL A 227 -4.40 1.86 4.17
CA VAL A 227 -4.84 3.25 4.18
C VAL A 227 -3.99 4.04 3.21
N VAL A 228 -4.62 4.81 2.34
CA VAL A 228 -3.92 5.69 1.39
C VAL A 228 -4.09 7.14 1.82
N ASN A 229 -2.97 7.86 1.89
CA ASN A 229 -2.96 9.28 2.22
C ASN A 229 -2.39 10.09 1.05
N PRO A 230 -3.25 10.81 0.28
CA PRO A 230 -2.81 11.62 -0.86
C PRO A 230 -1.73 12.66 -0.52
N ARG A 231 -1.74 13.20 0.71
CA ARG A 231 -0.73 14.17 1.16
C ARG A 231 0.65 13.52 1.28
N MET A 232 0.73 12.29 1.81
CA MET A 232 1.98 11.53 1.88
C MET A 232 2.47 11.10 0.51
N THR A 233 1.57 10.64 -0.37
CA THR A 233 1.91 10.33 -1.77
C THR A 233 2.47 11.56 -2.50
N THR A 234 1.86 12.74 -2.26
CA THR A 234 2.31 14.01 -2.84
C THR A 234 3.66 14.46 -2.26
N ALA A 235 3.83 14.40 -0.93
CA ALA A 235 5.08 14.74 -0.27
C ALA A 235 6.24 13.89 -0.80
N SER A 236 6.04 12.58 -0.94
CA SER A 236 7.03 11.66 -1.52
C SER A 236 7.39 12.05 -2.97
N ALA A 237 6.40 12.44 -3.77
CA ALA A 237 6.62 12.88 -5.14
C ALA A 237 7.40 14.21 -5.24
N ILE A 238 7.17 15.15 -4.32
CA ILE A 238 7.91 16.42 -4.23
C ILE A 238 9.34 16.17 -3.74
N LEU A 239 9.52 15.39 -2.68
CA LEU A 239 10.83 15.07 -2.09
C LEU A 239 11.78 14.45 -3.12
N ARG A 240 11.26 13.56 -3.97
CA ARG A 240 12.01 12.98 -5.09
C ARG A 240 12.56 14.04 -6.05
N PHE A 241 11.84 15.15 -6.26
CA PHE A 241 12.25 16.21 -7.18
C PHE A 241 13.21 17.23 -6.56
N ILE A 242 12.99 17.61 -5.29
CA ILE A 242 13.76 18.69 -4.66
C ILE A 242 15.12 18.25 -4.11
N ARG A 243 15.31 16.96 -3.81
CA ARG A 243 16.56 16.50 -3.18
C ARG A 243 17.72 16.52 -4.17
N ARG A 244 18.87 17.01 -3.67
CA ARG A 244 20.14 17.03 -4.41
C ARG A 244 20.72 15.62 -4.53
N GLY A 245 21.26 15.29 -5.71
CA GLY A 245 21.80 13.96 -6.04
C GLY A 245 20.96 13.24 -7.09
N LYS A 246 21.49 12.18 -7.71
CA LYS A 246 20.75 11.34 -8.67
C LYS A 246 19.81 10.38 -7.93
N ILE A 247 18.86 10.93 -7.18
CA ILE A 247 17.81 10.15 -6.51
C ILE A 247 16.76 9.80 -7.56
N ILE A 248 16.55 8.50 -7.78
CA ILE A 248 15.55 7.99 -8.72
C ILE A 248 14.19 7.86 -8.03
N SER A 249 14.18 7.38 -6.79
CA SER A 249 12.96 7.07 -6.05
C SER A 249 13.15 7.30 -4.55
N LEU A 250 12.08 7.68 -3.86
CA LEU A 250 12.03 7.90 -2.43
C LEU A 250 10.64 7.51 -1.92
N THR A 251 10.59 6.81 -0.81
CA THR A 251 9.37 6.60 -0.04
C THR A 251 9.63 6.86 1.43
N LEU A 252 8.65 7.49 2.08
CA LEU A 252 8.64 7.64 3.52
C LEU A 252 8.06 6.37 4.14
N LEU A 253 8.68 5.91 5.23
CA LEU A 253 8.15 4.84 6.07
C LEU A 253 7.49 5.50 7.28
N LYS A 254 6.24 5.09 7.55
CA LYS A 254 5.36 5.80 8.49
C LYS A 254 5.37 7.31 8.21
N GLU A 255 5.05 8.13 9.20
CA GLU A 255 4.98 9.60 9.08
C GLU A 255 6.37 10.26 8.91
N GLY A 256 7.34 9.58 8.30
CA GLY A 256 8.69 10.09 8.03
C GLY A 256 9.75 9.71 9.07
N GLU A 257 9.46 8.78 9.98
CA GLU A 257 10.44 8.26 10.94
C GLU A 257 11.63 7.57 10.27
N ALA A 258 11.41 7.00 9.09
CA ALA A 258 12.46 6.48 8.23
C ALA A 258 12.12 6.71 6.76
N GLU A 259 13.11 6.53 5.90
CA GLU A 259 12.96 6.66 4.46
C GLU A 259 13.74 5.56 3.73
N VAL A 260 13.22 5.16 2.57
CA VAL A 260 13.95 4.29 1.64
C VAL A 260 14.21 5.07 0.37
N ILE A 261 15.48 5.14 0.01
CA ILE A 261 15.98 5.93 -1.13
C ILE A 261 16.65 5.03 -2.16
N GLU A 262 16.39 5.31 -3.43
CA GLU A 262 17.10 4.76 -4.57
C GLU A 262 17.96 5.85 -5.18
N LEU A 263 19.26 5.58 -5.29
CA LEU A 263 20.24 6.53 -5.79
C LEU A 263 21.17 5.86 -6.80
N ILE A 264 21.59 6.64 -7.80
CA ILE A 264 22.70 6.25 -8.68
C ILE A 264 24.00 6.68 -8.03
N VAL A 265 24.85 5.71 -7.70
CA VAL A 265 26.20 5.99 -7.21
C VAL A 265 27.03 6.58 -8.34
N ASN A 266 27.71 7.70 -8.07
CA ASN A 266 28.65 8.27 -9.04
C ASN A 266 29.87 7.33 -9.16
N PRO A 267 30.36 7.01 -10.38
CA PRO A 267 31.55 6.18 -10.57
C PRO A 267 32.81 6.69 -9.83
N ASN A 268 32.89 7.99 -9.55
CA ASN A 268 34.00 8.59 -8.79
C ASN A 268 33.76 8.60 -7.27
N SER A 269 32.70 7.96 -6.79
CA SER A 269 32.36 7.92 -5.36
C SER A 269 33.33 7.05 -4.59
N LYS A 270 33.64 7.48 -3.36
CA LYS A 270 34.51 6.74 -2.43
C LYS A 270 33.96 5.37 -2.02
N ILE A 271 32.70 5.04 -2.36
CA ILE A 271 32.05 3.77 -2.02
C ILE A 271 32.23 2.69 -3.12
N ILE A 272 32.65 3.08 -4.34
CA ILE A 272 32.87 2.15 -5.45
C ILE A 272 33.98 1.16 -5.07
N ASP A 273 33.77 -0.12 -5.44
CA ASP A 273 34.65 -1.27 -5.17
C ASP A 273 35.00 -1.50 -3.69
N LYS A 274 34.24 -0.93 -2.76
CA LYS A 274 34.38 -1.19 -1.33
C LYS A 274 33.33 -2.21 -0.87
N PRO A 275 33.73 -3.26 -0.15
CA PRO A 275 32.76 -4.12 0.53
C PRO A 275 31.85 -3.29 1.44
N LEU A 276 30.54 -3.54 1.42
CA LEU A 276 29.55 -2.75 2.18
C LEU A 276 29.88 -2.64 3.68
N LYS A 277 30.42 -3.70 4.28
CA LYS A 277 30.89 -3.70 5.68
C LYS A 277 31.96 -2.63 5.97
N LYS A 278 32.68 -2.16 4.95
CA LYS A 278 33.72 -1.13 5.03
C LYS A 278 33.27 0.23 4.46
N ALA A 279 31.98 0.38 4.11
CA ALA A 279 31.45 1.60 3.49
C ALA A 279 31.24 2.76 4.49
N ASN A 280 31.43 2.53 5.80
CA ASN A 280 31.22 3.52 6.87
C ASN A 280 29.88 4.24 6.73
N LEU A 281 28.82 3.47 6.53
CA LEU A 281 27.46 4.00 6.46
C LEU A 281 27.06 4.62 7.81
N PRO A 282 26.22 5.66 7.81
CA PRO A 282 25.65 6.19 9.05
C PRO A 282 24.97 5.09 9.88
N GLN A 283 24.87 5.31 11.18
CA GLN A 283 24.09 4.43 12.05
C GLN A 283 22.65 4.32 11.54
N ASN A 284 22.02 3.17 11.78
CA ASN A 284 20.65 2.89 11.35
C ASN A 284 20.43 3.00 9.83
N THR A 285 21.45 2.65 9.04
CA THR A 285 21.37 2.56 7.57
C THR A 285 21.54 1.12 7.12
N ILE A 286 20.65 0.64 6.25
CA ILE A 286 20.75 -0.65 5.58
C ILE A 286 20.79 -0.42 4.07
N ILE A 287 21.71 -1.10 3.37
CA ILE A 287 21.69 -1.20 1.92
C ILE A 287 20.75 -2.33 1.54
N GLY A 288 19.60 -1.96 1.00
CA GLY A 288 18.53 -2.90 0.73
C GLY A 288 18.78 -3.81 -0.47
N ALA A 289 19.27 -3.22 -1.55
CA ALA A 289 19.57 -3.89 -2.80
C ALA A 289 20.63 -3.11 -3.59
N ILE A 290 21.34 -3.81 -4.46
CA ILE A 290 22.22 -3.25 -5.49
C ILE A 290 21.76 -3.87 -6.81
N VAL A 291 21.47 -3.05 -7.82
CA VAL A 291 20.80 -3.44 -9.06
C VAL A 291 21.58 -2.96 -10.28
#